data_AF-A0AAU8J2S0-F1
#
_entry.id   AF-A0AAU8J2S0-F1
#
_cell.length_a   1.000
_cell.length_b   1.000
_cell.length_c   1.000
_cell.angle_alpha   90.00
_cell.angle_beta   90.00
_cell.angle_gamma   90.00
#
_symmetry.space_group_name_H-M   'P 1'
#
loop_
_entity.id
_entity.type
_entity.pdbx_description
1 polymer ?
#
loop_
_entity_poly.entity_id
_entity_poly.type
_entity_poly.pdbx_seq_one_letter_code
_entity_poly.pdbx_strand_id
1 'polypeptide(L)'
;MAGAARGLRIPPRCLEQHAQADAALVVTEWPALLEVHWPAVRPTMRTPVILDGRNLLDPSGMKDAGYRYMGVGRGLLTQRPPVPEQAATRHDASEGEPFAHA
;
A
#
# COMPACT_ATOMS: atom_id res chain seq x y z
N MET A 1 -4.41 22.77 11.18
CA MET A 1 -4.69 22.13 9.88
C MET A 1 -4.17 20.69 9.94
N ALA A 2 -4.98 19.76 10.45
CA ALA A 2 -4.60 18.35 10.57
C ALA A 2 -4.78 17.68 9.21
N GLY A 3 -3.69 17.24 8.59
CA GLY A 3 -3.71 16.46 7.36
C GLY A 3 -4.39 15.12 7.61
N ALA A 4 -5.61 14.94 7.10
CA ALA A 4 -6.28 13.65 7.16
C ALA A 4 -5.52 12.68 6.26
N ALA A 5 -4.73 11.80 6.87
CA ALA A 5 -4.24 10.59 6.23
C ALA A 5 -5.47 9.88 5.62
N ARG A 6 -5.54 9.80 4.29
CA ARG A 6 -6.67 9.17 3.59
C ARG A 6 -6.79 7.73 4.08
N GLY A 7 -7.95 7.45 4.66
CA GLY A 7 -8.17 6.42 5.68
C GLY A 7 -7.84 4.99 5.27
N LEU A 8 -7.38 4.25 6.28
CA LEU A 8 -7.26 2.79 6.31
C LEU A 8 -8.58 2.15 5.81
N ARG A 9 -8.53 1.47 4.66
CA ARG A 9 -9.65 0.67 4.16
C ARG A 9 -9.43 -0.78 4.57
N ILE A 10 -10.37 -1.36 5.31
CA ILE A 10 -10.39 -2.78 5.66
C ILE A 10 -11.43 -3.45 4.74
N PRO A 11 -11.03 -4.09 3.62
CA PRO A 11 -11.98 -4.77 2.76
C PRO A 11 -12.53 -6.05 3.44
N PRO A 12 -13.82 -6.41 3.21
CA PRO A 12 -14.49 -7.55 3.85
C PRO A 12 -13.97 -8.92 3.38
N ARG A 13 -13.16 -8.95 2.32
CA ARG A 13 -12.27 -10.04 1.94
C ARG A 13 -10.88 -9.46 1.74
N CYS A 14 -9.85 -10.09 2.29
CA CYS A 14 -8.52 -9.52 2.50
C CYS A 14 -7.90 -8.84 1.25
N LEU A 15 -8.29 -9.19 0.02
CA LEU A 15 -7.59 -8.75 -1.21
C LEU A 15 -8.48 -8.23 -2.35
N GLU A 16 -9.81 -8.43 -2.34
CA GLU A 16 -10.66 -8.16 -3.51
C GLU A 16 -10.81 -6.65 -3.84
N GLN A 17 -10.39 -5.76 -2.93
CA GLN A 17 -10.44 -4.31 -3.15
C GLN A 17 -9.17 -3.61 -2.66
N HIS A 18 -8.02 -3.95 -3.22
CA HIS A 18 -6.77 -3.19 -3.07
C HIS A 18 -6.55 -2.14 -4.16
N ALA A 19 -7.60 -1.83 -4.94
CA ALA A 19 -7.54 -0.79 -5.95
C ALA A 19 -7.06 0.53 -5.32
N GLN A 20 -5.87 0.98 -5.75
CA GLN A 20 -5.26 2.27 -5.41
C GLN A 20 -4.59 2.40 -4.02
N ALA A 21 -4.27 1.30 -3.33
CA ALA A 21 -3.49 1.37 -2.09
C ALA A 21 -2.03 1.79 -2.34
N ASP A 22 -1.42 2.54 -1.42
CA ASP A 22 0.01 2.88 -1.45
C ASP A 22 0.90 1.92 -0.64
N ALA A 23 0.31 1.19 0.29
CA ALA A 23 1.02 0.26 1.13
C ALA A 23 0.09 -0.82 1.68
N ALA A 24 0.61 -2.02 1.85
CA ALA A 24 0.05 -3.08 2.68
C ALA A 24 0.84 -3.19 3.98
N LEU A 25 0.14 -3.29 5.11
CA LEU A 25 0.75 -3.39 6.43
C LEU A 25 0.39 -4.74 7.07
N VAL A 26 1.41 -5.56 7.37
CA VAL A 26 1.25 -6.83 8.09
C VAL A 26 1.42 -6.56 9.58
N VAL A 27 0.29 -6.53 10.31
CA VAL A 27 0.24 -6.30 11.77
C VAL A 27 -0.08 -7.56 12.58
N THR A 28 -0.48 -8.64 11.92
CA THR A 28 -0.86 -9.93 12.52
C THR A 28 -0.18 -11.08 11.79
N GLU A 29 0.16 -12.15 12.51
CA GLU A 29 0.75 -13.38 11.94
C GLU A 29 -0.32 -14.41 11.55
N TRP A 30 -1.33 -13.99 10.78
CA TRP A 30 -2.37 -14.91 10.34
C TRP A 30 -1.89 -15.80 9.18
N PRO A 31 -2.07 -17.14 9.26
CA PRO A 31 -1.61 -18.07 8.21
C PRO A 31 -2.12 -17.72 6.81
N ALA A 32 -3.35 -17.18 6.71
CA ALA A 32 -3.95 -16.76 5.45
C ALA A 32 -3.09 -15.73 4.68
N LEU A 33 -2.23 -14.95 5.34
CA LEU A 33 -1.33 -13.99 4.69
C LEU A 33 -0.20 -14.67 3.90
N LEU A 34 0.18 -15.90 4.27
CA LEU A 34 1.14 -16.72 3.53
C LEU A 34 0.50 -17.35 2.28
N GLU A 35 -0.82 -17.56 2.30
CA GLU A 35 -1.58 -18.13 1.18
C GLU A 35 -1.94 -17.09 0.11
N VAL A 36 -1.70 -15.81 0.39
CA VAL A 36 -1.94 -14.71 -0.55
C VAL A 36 -1.06 -14.84 -1.79
N HIS A 37 -1.68 -14.79 -2.97
CA HIS A 37 -0.96 -14.66 -4.23
C HIS A 37 -0.50 -13.21 -4.45
N TRP A 38 0.55 -12.81 -3.72
CA TRP A 38 1.12 -11.46 -3.74
C TRP A 38 1.45 -10.91 -5.14
N PRO A 39 1.91 -11.72 -6.12
CA PRO A 39 2.11 -11.22 -7.48
C PRO A 39 0.84 -10.70 -8.16
N ALA A 40 -0.34 -11.28 -7.88
CA ALA A 40 -1.61 -10.78 -8.43
C ALA A 40 -2.10 -9.50 -7.74
N VAL A 41 -1.68 -9.26 -6.50
CA VAL A 41 -2.06 -8.05 -5.74
C VAL A 41 -1.30 -6.83 -6.24
N ARG A 42 -0.04 -6.99 -6.64
CA ARG A 42 0.86 -5.91 -7.05
C ARG A 42 0.23 -4.94 -8.06
N PRO A 43 -0.33 -5.38 -9.21
CA PRO A 43 -0.88 -4.46 -10.21
C PRO A 43 -2.12 -3.68 -9.74
N THR A 44 -2.74 -4.06 -8.62
CA THR A 44 -3.91 -3.36 -8.06
C THR A 44 -3.54 -2.15 -7.21
N MET A 45 -2.29 -2.10 -6.72
CA MET A 45 -1.78 -1.04 -5.86
C MET A 45 -1.29 0.16 -6.67
N ARG A 46 -1.50 1.37 -6.15
CA ARG A 46 -0.91 2.60 -6.71
C ARG A 46 0.60 2.63 -6.47
N THR A 47 1.00 2.27 -5.25
CA THR A 47 2.41 2.14 -4.88
C THR A 47 2.58 0.77 -4.21
N PRO A 48 3.40 -0.15 -4.74
CA PRO A 48 3.51 -1.50 -4.20
C PRO A 48 4.49 -1.54 -3.02
N VAL A 49 4.11 -0.97 -1.87
CA VAL A 49 4.88 -1.02 -0.62
C VAL A 49 4.32 -2.08 0.32
N ILE A 50 5.19 -2.87 0.93
CA ILE A 50 4.86 -3.80 2.02
C ILE A 50 5.65 -3.39 3.25
N LEU A 51 4.92 -3.13 4.33
CA LEU A 51 5.45 -2.92 5.67
C LEU A 51 5.09 -4.14 6.50
N ASP A 52 6.09 -4.92 6.90
CA ASP A 52 5.90 -6.18 7.60
C ASP A 52 6.37 -6.08 9.05
N GLY A 53 5.41 -5.78 9.93
CA GLY A 53 5.63 -5.67 11.38
C GLY A 53 5.89 -7.00 12.06
N ARG A 54 5.50 -8.11 11.42
CA ARG A 54 5.59 -9.48 11.97
C ARG A 54 6.71 -10.30 11.36
N ASN A 55 7.40 -9.71 10.38
CA ASN A 55 8.44 -10.37 9.64
C ASN A 55 7.98 -11.71 8.99
N LEU A 56 6.68 -11.80 8.66
CA LEU A 56 5.99 -13.02 8.21
C LEU A 56 6.34 -13.40 6.77
N LEU A 57 6.48 -12.41 5.88
CA LEU A 57 6.67 -12.65 4.45
C LEU A 57 8.15 -12.85 4.12
N ASP A 58 8.43 -13.65 3.08
CA ASP A 58 9.78 -13.81 2.54
C ASP A 58 10.22 -12.51 1.82
N PRO A 59 11.25 -11.82 2.33
CA PRO A 59 11.68 -10.57 1.72
C PRO A 59 12.19 -10.71 0.27
N SER A 60 12.78 -11.86 -0.06
CA SER A 60 13.29 -12.14 -1.41
C SER A 60 12.12 -12.36 -2.37
N GLY A 61 11.15 -13.18 -2.01
CA GLY A 61 9.92 -13.36 -2.78
C GLY A 61 9.14 -12.06 -2.99
N MET A 62 9.06 -11.18 -1.97
CA MET A 62 8.40 -9.88 -2.13
C MET A 62 9.15 -8.96 -3.08
N LYS A 63 10.49 -8.98 -3.03
CA LYS A 63 11.36 -8.27 -3.98
C LYS A 63 11.18 -8.75 -5.42
N ASP A 64 11.12 -10.06 -5.61
CA ASP A 64 11.01 -10.67 -6.94
C ASP A 64 9.62 -10.42 -7.54
N ALA A 65 8.58 -10.35 -6.69
CA ALA A 65 7.26 -9.81 -7.03
C ALA A 65 7.25 -8.26 -7.20
N GLY A 66 8.41 -7.62 -7.04
CA GLY A 66 8.70 -6.20 -7.28
C GLY A 66 8.22 -5.25 -6.18
N TYR A 67 7.78 -5.74 -5.02
CA TYR A 67 7.36 -4.89 -3.92
C TYR A 67 8.53 -4.16 -3.31
N ARG A 68 8.26 -2.96 -2.79
CA ARG A 68 9.14 -2.31 -1.82
C ARG A 68 8.87 -2.90 -0.44
N TYR A 69 9.75 -3.78 0.02
CA TYR A 69 9.58 -4.48 1.29
C TYR A 69 10.40 -3.85 2.42
N MET A 70 9.74 -3.65 3.57
CA MET A 70 10.36 -3.24 4.82
C MET A 70 9.92 -4.18 5.95
N GLY A 71 10.87 -4.84 6.58
CA GLY A 71 10.65 -5.65 7.78
C GLY A 71 11.26 -5.01 9.02
N VAL A 72 10.74 -5.35 10.20
CA VAL A 72 11.28 -4.86 11.48
C VAL A 72 12.67 -5.46 11.72
N GLY A 73 13.67 -4.60 11.97
CA GLY A 73 15.06 -5.04 12.21
C GLY A 73 15.79 -5.58 10.97
N ARG A 74 15.21 -5.49 9.77
CA ARG A 74 15.79 -6.05 8.53
C ARG A 74 16.32 -5.01 7.54
N GLY A 75 16.20 -3.71 7.86
CA GLY A 75 16.52 -2.62 6.95
C GLY A 75 15.55 -2.54 5.76
N LEU A 76 15.66 -1.47 4.96
CA LEU A 76 14.91 -1.37 3.71
C LEU A 76 15.59 -2.27 2.67
N LEU A 77 14.91 -3.32 2.22
CA LEU A 77 15.56 -4.27 1.33
C LEU A 77 15.56 -3.79 -0.13
N THR A 78 14.74 -2.82 -0.53
CA THR A 78 14.58 -2.40 -1.94
C THR A 78 14.98 -0.96 -2.23
N GLN A 79 15.61 -0.73 -3.38
CA GLN A 79 15.80 0.58 -4.01
C GLN A 79 14.46 1.12 -4.54
N ARG A 80 14.32 2.45 -4.65
CA ARG A 80 13.11 3.11 -5.22
C ARG A 80 12.98 2.75 -6.71
N PRO A 81 11.91 2.05 -7.15
CA PRO A 81 11.61 1.94 -8.58
C PRO A 81 11.23 3.33 -9.13
N PRO A 82 11.46 3.61 -10.42
CA PRO A 82 11.07 4.88 -11.02
C PRO A 82 9.57 5.08 -10.83
N VAL A 83 9.20 6.21 -10.22
CA VAL A 83 7.79 6.62 -10.14
C VAL A 83 7.35 6.88 -11.59
N PRO A 84 6.27 6.27 -12.09
CA PRO A 84 5.74 6.63 -13.39
C PRO A 84 5.41 8.13 -13.40
N GLU A 85 5.99 8.87 -14.34
CA GLU A 85 5.84 10.33 -14.55
C GLU A 85 4.36 10.79 -14.43
N GLN A 86 3.43 9.92 -14.83
CA GLN A 86 1.98 10.16 -14.85
C GLN A 86 1.33 10.31 -13.46
N ALA A 87 2.02 9.91 -12.38
CA ALA A 87 1.58 10.17 -11.01
C ALA A 87 1.94 11.59 -10.51
N ALA A 88 2.81 12.32 -11.22
CA ALA A 88 3.30 13.63 -10.79
C ALA A 88 2.38 14.81 -11.19
N THR A 89 1.43 14.61 -12.11
CA THR A 89 0.57 15.69 -12.62
C THR A 89 -0.89 15.32 -12.50
N ARG A 90 -1.50 15.56 -11.32
CA ARG A 90 -2.87 16.09 -11.14
C ARG A 90 -2.99 16.73 -9.75
N HIS A 91 -2.37 17.89 -9.60
CA HIS A 91 -2.86 18.91 -8.68
C HIS A 91 -3.70 19.89 -9.50
N ASP A 92 -4.74 20.44 -8.86
CA ASP A 92 -5.60 21.53 -9.35
C ASP A 92 -6.75 21.14 -10.31
N ALA A 93 -7.98 21.15 -9.76
CA ALA A 93 -9.10 21.97 -10.24
C ALA A 93 -10.46 21.40 -9.79
N SER A 94 -11.00 21.89 -8.68
CA SER A 94 -12.35 22.49 -8.60
C SER A 94 -12.66 22.82 -7.15
N GLU A 95 -13.05 24.08 -7.02
CA GLU A 95 -13.27 24.86 -5.81
C GLU A 95 -14.41 24.29 -4.97
N GLY A 96 -14.30 24.50 -3.66
CA GLY A 96 -15.30 24.06 -2.71
C GLY A 96 -16.56 24.94 -2.78
N GLU A 97 -17.71 24.29 -2.69
CA GLU A 97 -18.93 24.94 -2.23
C GLU A 97 -19.01 24.81 -0.70
N PRO A 98 -19.33 25.90 0.03
CA PRO A 98 -19.33 25.90 1.49
C PRO A 98 -20.57 25.16 2.03
N PHE A 99 -20.35 24.29 3.01
CA PHE A 99 -21.44 23.71 3.81
C PHE A 99 -22.08 24.84 4.63
N ALA A 100 -23.24 25.31 4.17
CA ALA A 100 -24.14 26.16 4.94
C ALA A 100 -24.72 25.37 6.14
N HIS A 101 -24.80 26.06 7.27
CA HIS A 101 -25.34 25.62 8.55
C HIS A 101 -26.75 25.03 8.48
N ALA A 102 -27.00 23.99 9.28
CA ALA A 102 -28.24 23.76 10.02
C ALA A 102 -27.96 22.87 11.24
#